data_AF-A0A5S3UFX2-F1
#
_entry.id   AF-A0A5S3UFX2-F1
#
_cell.length_a   1.000
_cell.length_b   1.000
_cell.length_c   1.000
_cell.angle_alpha   90.00
_cell.angle_beta   90.00
_cell.angle_gamma   90.00
#
_symmetry.space_group_name_H-M   'P 1'
#
loop_
_entity.id
_entity.type
_entity.pdbx_description
1 polymer ?
#
loop_
_entity_poly.entity_id
_entity_poly.type
_entity_poly.pdbx_seq_one_letter_code
_entity_poly.pdbx_strand_id
1 'polypeptide(L)'
;MNQKLKRHLEKSIHISQCMLEGRPFHISDSEIDFVPVPVMTRTTAKKRGLVLKRGAKPVGHWSWQLPVGGRAHGDLYLVERFKKAE
;
A
#
# COMPACT_ATOMS: atom_id res chain seq x y z
N MET A 1 -23.45 1.68 16.72
CA MET A 1 -22.40 1.87 15.69
C MET A 1 -21.94 0.51 15.18
N ASN A 2 -21.87 0.31 13.86
CA ASN A 2 -21.46 -0.97 13.27
C ASN A 2 -19.99 -1.27 13.61
N GLN A 3 -19.70 -2.42 14.25
CA GLN A 3 -18.35 -2.80 14.68
C GLN A 3 -17.36 -2.91 13.51
N LYS A 4 -17.83 -3.35 12.34
CA LYS A 4 -17.00 -3.45 11.13
C LYS A 4 -16.60 -2.06 10.63
N LEU A 5 -17.54 -1.12 10.63
CA LEU A 5 -17.29 0.27 10.26
C LEU A 5 -16.31 0.94 11.23
N LYS A 6 -16.48 0.70 12.54
CA LYS A 6 -15.55 1.21 13.56
C LYS A 6 -14.11 0.75 13.29
N ARG A 7 -13.89 -0.55 13.09
CA ARG A 7 -12.56 -1.11 12.80
C ARG A 7 -11.95 -0.55 11.51
N HIS A 8 -12.76 -0.41 10.47
CA HIS A 8 -12.34 0.19 9.20
C HIS A 8 -11.84 1.63 9.42
N LEU A 9 -12.63 2.46 10.11
CA LEU A 9 -12.27 3.85 10.39
C LEU A 9 -11.01 3.95 11.27
N GLU A 10 -10.92 3.17 12.34
CA GLU A 10 -9.74 3.16 13.22
C GLU A 10 -8.46 2.83 12.45
N LYS A 11 -8.51 1.81 11.58
CA LYS A 11 -7.36 1.41 10.78
C LYS A 11 -7.01 2.44 9.71
N SER A 12 -8.01 3.02 9.04
CA SER A 12 -7.80 4.06 8.03
C SER A 12 -7.21 5.34 8.64
N ILE A 13 -7.69 5.75 9.82
CA ILE A 13 -7.13 6.88 10.59
C ILE A 13 -5.66 6.59 10.94
N HIS A 14 -5.37 5.38 11.44
CA HIS A 14 -4.00 5.00 11.78
C HIS A 14 -3.05 5.06 10.58
N ILE A 15 -3.46 4.52 9.43
CA ILE A 15 -2.66 4.56 8.19
C ILE A 15 -2.43 6.02 7.75
N SER A 16 -3.48 6.85 7.82
CA SER A 16 -3.39 8.28 7.51
C SER A 16 -2.37 8.99 8.39
N GLN A 17 -2.37 8.72 9.70
CA GLN A 17 -1.41 9.28 10.64
C GLN A 17 0.03 8.85 10.28
N CYS A 18 0.26 7.55 10.04
CA CYS A 18 1.57 7.07 9.62
C CYS A 18 2.07 7.77 8.35
N MET A 19 1.21 7.97 7.36
CA MET A 19 1.55 8.67 6.12
C MET A 19 1.92 10.14 6.35
N LEU A 20 1.15 10.86 7.17
CA LEU A 20 1.44 12.27 7.50
C LEU A 20 2.75 12.42 8.28
N GLU A 21 3.06 11.46 9.15
CA GLU A 21 4.28 11.44 9.95
C GLU A 21 5.48 10.84 9.20
N GLY A 22 5.30 10.37 7.97
CA GLY A 22 6.34 9.72 7.18
C GLY A 22 6.81 8.38 7.74
N ARG A 23 6.01 7.70 8.56
CA ARG A 23 6.30 6.37 9.13
C ARG A 23 5.72 5.27 8.22
N PRO A 24 6.43 4.16 8.02
CA PRO A 24 5.89 3.03 7.27
C PRO A 24 4.77 2.35 8.07
N PHE A 25 3.64 2.11 7.42
CA PHE A 25 2.57 1.26 7.95
C PHE A 25 2.63 -0.15 7.36
N HIS A 26 1.95 -1.11 8.01
CA HIS A 26 1.86 -2.49 7.54
C HIS A 26 0.41 -2.89 7.34
N ILE A 27 0.11 -3.45 6.17
CA ILE A 27 -1.23 -3.96 5.84
C ILE A 27 -1.17 -5.32 5.12
N SER A 28 -2.24 -6.07 5.27
CA SER A 28 -2.51 -7.28 4.49
C SER A 28 -3.36 -6.99 3.25
N ASP A 29 -3.50 -7.98 2.37
CA ASP A 29 -4.36 -7.92 1.17
C ASP A 29 -5.79 -7.44 1.48
N SER A 30 -6.41 -7.97 2.52
CA SER A 30 -7.77 -7.58 2.92
C SER A 30 -7.88 -6.18 3.54
N GLU A 31 -6.76 -5.49 3.76
CA GLU A 31 -6.68 -4.17 4.38
C GLU A 31 -6.26 -3.07 3.39
N ILE A 32 -6.09 -3.40 2.10
CA ILE A 32 -5.66 -2.43 1.08
C ILE A 32 -6.65 -1.27 0.92
N ASP A 33 -7.94 -1.55 1.08
CA ASP A 33 -9.01 -0.55 1.00
C ASP A 33 -9.01 0.45 2.16
N PHE A 34 -8.20 0.21 3.21
CA PHE A 34 -8.08 1.15 4.33
C PHE A 34 -7.08 2.27 4.03
N VAL A 35 -6.28 2.14 2.97
CA VAL A 35 -5.33 3.17 2.55
C VAL A 35 -6.12 4.31 1.90
N PRO A 36 -6.05 5.54 2.44
CA PRO A 36 -6.91 6.66 2.01
C PRO A 36 -6.51 7.26 0.66
N VAL A 37 -5.37 6.84 0.10
CA VAL A 37 -4.80 7.37 -1.14
C VAL A 37 -4.39 6.24 -2.07
N PRO A 38 -4.39 6.47 -3.40
CA PRO A 38 -3.96 5.47 -4.35
C PRO A 38 -2.50 5.07 -4.14
N VAL A 39 -2.29 3.79 -3.85
CA VAL A 39 -0.97 3.15 -3.74
C VAL A 39 -0.85 2.00 -4.73
N MET A 40 0.38 1.69 -5.11
CA MET A 40 0.67 0.49 -5.90
C MET A 40 2.03 -0.11 -5.54
N THR A 41 2.20 -1.38 -5.84
CA THR A 41 3.49 -2.06 -5.76
C THR A 41 4.31 -1.86 -7.03
N ARG A 42 5.62 -2.07 -6.94
CA ARG A 42 6.53 -2.11 -8.10
C ARG A 42 6.13 -3.17 -9.14
N THR A 43 5.62 -4.31 -8.68
CA THR A 43 5.20 -5.40 -9.57
C THR A 43 3.97 -5.00 -10.39
N THR A 44 2.97 -4.39 -9.75
CA THR A 44 1.79 -3.87 -10.44
C THR A 44 2.16 -2.73 -11.39
N ALA A 45 3.08 -1.84 -10.98
CA ALA A 45 3.59 -0.77 -11.82
C ALA A 45 4.26 -1.32 -13.10
N LYS A 46 5.15 -2.31 -12.96
CA LYS A 46 5.87 -2.92 -14.08
C LYS A 46 4.90 -3.55 -15.10
N LYS A 47 3.84 -4.23 -14.64
CA LYS A 47 2.79 -4.78 -15.51
C LYS A 47 2.06 -3.70 -16.33
N ARG A 48 2.05 -2.46 -15.83
CA ARG A 48 1.45 -1.28 -16.50
C ARG A 48 2.47 -0.47 -17.31
N GLY A 49 3.70 -0.95 -17.49
CA GLY A 49 4.77 -0.21 -18.18
C GLY A 49 5.26 1.01 -17.41
N LEU A 50 5.12 1.01 -16.07
CA LEU A 50 5.54 2.11 -15.21
C LEU A 50 6.82 1.76 -14.44
N VAL A 51 7.64 2.77 -14.21
CA VAL A 51 8.86 2.70 -13.39
C VAL A 51 8.81 3.73 -12.27
N LEU A 52 9.45 3.40 -11.16
CA LEU A 52 9.50 4.27 -9.99
C LEU A 52 10.40 5.48 -10.28
N LYS A 53 9.95 6.69 -9.92
CA LYS A 53 10.77 7.91 -9.98
C LYS A 53 11.97 7.77 -9.04
N ARG A 54 13.12 8.32 -9.45
CA ARG A 54 14.36 8.30 -8.65
C ARG A 54 14.10 8.92 -7.27
N GLY A 55 14.54 8.25 -6.21
CA GLY A 55 14.40 8.73 -4.83
C GLY A 55 13.01 8.56 -4.21
N ALA A 56 12.07 7.89 -4.88
CA ALA A 56 10.78 7.58 -4.28
C ALA A 56 10.94 6.61 -3.09
N LYS A 57 10.34 6.98 -1.97
CA LYS A 57 10.34 6.19 -0.74
C LYS A 57 9.05 5.38 -0.64
N PRO A 58 9.11 4.15 -0.11
CA PRO A 58 7.90 3.40 0.21
C PRO A 58 7.10 4.13 1.29
N VAL A 59 5.78 4.04 1.22
CA VAL A 59 4.86 4.59 2.23
C VAL A 59 4.39 3.52 3.22
N GLY A 60 4.52 2.25 2.85
CA GLY A 60 4.17 1.14 3.73
C GLY A 60 4.55 -0.20 3.11
N HIS A 61 4.31 -1.26 3.88
CA HIS A 61 4.56 -2.63 3.50
C HIS A 61 3.24 -3.39 3.39
N TRP A 62 3.15 -4.21 2.37
CA TRP A 62 2.01 -5.03 2.04
C TRP A 62 2.40 -6.50 2.13
N SER A 63 1.52 -7.31 2.70
CA SER A 63 1.66 -8.76 2.73
C SER A 63 0.40 -9.44 2.23
N TRP A 64 0.57 -10.54 1.49
CA TRP A 64 -0.56 -11.33 1.01
C TRP A 64 -0.24 -12.82 1.12
N GLN A 65 -1.28 -13.62 1.22
CA GLN A 65 -1.16 -15.07 1.29
C GLN A 65 -1.10 -15.62 -0.14
N LEU A 66 -0.14 -16.52 -0.39
CA LEU A 66 -0.03 -17.19 -1.68
C LEU A 66 -1.02 -18.36 -1.75
N PRO A 67 -1.64 -18.63 -2.92
CA PRO A 67 -2.58 -19.74 -3.09
C PRO A 67 -1.98 -21.12 -2.76
N VAL A 68 -0.68 -21.29 -2.98
CA VAL A 68 0.07 -22.55 -2.74
C VAL A 68 0.61 -22.66 -1.31
N GLY A 69 0.20 -21.76 -0.41
CA GLY A 69 0.78 -21.63 0.92
C GLY A 69 1.97 -20.69 0.95
N GLY A 70 2.23 -20.10 2.12
CA GLY A 70 3.27 -19.09 2.34
C GLY A 70 2.76 -17.65 2.28
N ARG A 71 3.62 -16.73 2.70
CA ARG A 71 3.33 -15.28 2.76
C ARG A 71 4.31 -14.55 1.86
N ALA A 72 3.78 -13.72 0.99
CA ALA A 72 4.58 -12.82 0.18
C ALA A 72 4.47 -11.40 0.73
N HIS A 73 5.49 -10.61 0.45
CA HIS A 73 5.65 -9.25 0.94
C HIS A 73 6.04 -8.33 -0.21
N GLY A 74 5.66 -7.06 -0.12
CA GLY A 74 6.01 -6.05 -1.09
C GLY A 74 5.85 -4.65 -0.52
N ASP A 75 6.57 -3.71 -1.11
CA ASP A 75 6.47 -2.31 -0.72
C ASP A 75 5.38 -1.59 -1.50
N LEU A 76 4.68 -0.69 -0.79
CA LEU A 76 3.69 0.21 -1.34
C LEU A 76 4.32 1.57 -1.58
N TYR A 77 4.00 2.15 -2.73
CA TYR A 77 4.39 3.49 -3.12
C TYR A 77 3.15 4.23 -3.59
N LEU A 78 3.14 5.56 -3.42
CA LEU A 78 2.10 6.40 -4.01
C LEU A 78 2.12 6.27 -5.53
N VAL A 79 0.95 6.18 -6.15
CA VAL A 79 0.80 6.05 -7.62
C VAL A 79 1.53 7.18 -8.37
N GLU A 80 1.50 8.40 -7.83
CA GLU A 80 2.16 9.58 -8.42
C GLU A 80 3.70 9.51 -8.42
N ARG A 81 4.28 8.56 -7.68
CA ARG A 81 5.73 8.32 -7.64
C ARG A 81 6.21 7.43 -8.79
N PHE A 82 5.32 7.00 -9.67
CA PHE A 82 5.67 6.27 -10.88
C PHE A 82 5.63 7.19 -12.11
N LYS A 83 6.40 6.83 -13.13
CA LYS A 83 6.37 7.44 -14.48
C LYS A 83 6.32 6.34 -15.53
N LYS A 84 5.94 6.65 -16.77
CA LYS A 84 6.06 5.68 -17.88
C LYS A 84 7.53 5.29 -18.07
N ALA A 85 7.76 4.02 -18.35
CA ALA A 85 9.03 3.58 -18.93
C ALA A 85 9.12 4.21 -20.33
N GLU A 86 10.12 5.06 -20.51
CA GLU A 86 10.50 5.60 -21.83
C GLU A 86 11.24 4.52 -22.62
#